data_AF-A0A0K0DQX8-F1
#
_entry.id   AF-A0A0K0DQX8-F1
#
_cell.length_a   1.000
_cell.length_b   1.000
_cell.length_c   1.000
_cell.angle_alpha   90.00
_cell.angle_beta   90.00
_cell.angle_gamma   90.00
#
_symmetry.space_group_name_H-M   'P 1'
#
loop_
_entity.id
_entity.type
_entity.pdbx_description
1 polymer ?
#
loop_
_entity_poly.entity_id
_entity_poly.type
_entity_poly.pdbx_seq_one_letter_code
_entity_poly.pdbx_strand_id
1 'polypeptide(L)'
;LSSIASLSFSQKQALNASWRLLRPQAPNLFRKIFLELEVVSCTVKQIFYKALCVDAFNKDEENIATMEVHVKLMVKFFDDLLVTLDDDTECIDRMKRIGSSHAVLARTCGFTSDIWERLGEISMERICSHEIVQKTREAARAWRILLACVIDEFRGGFDGEARYHRWDAHETKPLIQIKLGQIGIEAGVHITSPLP
;
A
#
# COMPACT_ATOMS: atom_id res chain seq x y z
N LEU A 1 12.05 -4.37 16.06
CA LEU A 1 11.71 -4.80 14.69
C LEU A 1 10.60 -5.82 14.80
N SER A 2 9.38 -5.43 14.44
CA SER A 2 8.22 -6.33 14.41
C SER A 2 8.33 -7.14 13.13
N SER A 3 8.27 -8.46 13.21
CA SER A 3 8.40 -9.35 12.05
C SER A 3 7.24 -10.34 12.02
N ILE A 4 6.71 -10.65 10.83
CA ILE A 4 5.70 -11.69 10.66
C ILE A 4 6.19 -13.05 11.20
N ALA A 5 7.50 -13.33 11.08
CA ALA A 5 8.15 -14.52 11.64
C ALA A 5 7.97 -14.66 13.17
N SER A 6 7.71 -13.54 13.86
CA SER A 6 7.50 -13.53 15.32
C SER A 6 6.07 -13.89 15.74
N LEU A 7 5.13 -14.00 14.78
CA LEU A 7 3.76 -14.39 15.06
C LEU A 7 3.68 -15.89 15.33
N SER A 8 3.18 -16.25 16.51
CA SER A 8 2.90 -17.65 16.83
C SER A 8 1.74 -18.18 15.96
N PHE A 9 1.62 -19.51 15.86
CA PHE A 9 0.48 -20.15 15.20
C PHE A 9 -0.88 -19.66 15.75
N SER A 10 -1.01 -19.52 17.08
CA SER A 10 -2.23 -18.97 17.72
C SER A 10 -2.51 -17.53 17.30
N GLN A 11 -1.48 -16.70 17.12
CA GLN A 11 -1.61 -15.32 16.66
C GLN A 11 -2.04 -15.25 15.21
N LYS A 12 -1.47 -16.09 14.33
CA LYS A 12 -1.89 -16.20 12.92
C LYS A 12 -3.36 -16.65 12.80
N GLN A 13 -3.78 -17.61 13.63
CA GLN A 13 -5.20 -18.01 13.71
C GLN A 13 -6.10 -16.88 14.22
N ALA A 14 -5.67 -16.16 15.25
CA ALA A 14 -6.42 -15.03 15.79
C ALA A 14 -6.58 -13.89 14.77
N LEU A 15 -5.54 -13.60 13.98
CA LEU A 15 -5.60 -12.66 12.86
C LEU A 15 -6.64 -13.09 11.82
N ASN A 16 -6.56 -14.33 11.34
CA ASN A 16 -7.51 -14.86 10.35
C ASN A 16 -8.96 -14.83 10.87
N ALA A 17 -9.19 -15.29 12.10
CA ALA A 17 -10.51 -15.33 12.70
C ALA A 17 -11.11 -13.93 12.90
N SER A 18 -10.31 -12.97 13.39
CA SER A 18 -10.76 -11.59 13.59
C SER A 18 -10.92 -10.83 12.28
N TRP A 19 -10.05 -11.04 11.30
CA TRP A 19 -10.19 -10.47 9.96
C TRP A 19 -11.48 -10.91 9.28
N ARG A 20 -11.83 -12.21 9.34
CA ARG A 20 -13.08 -12.70 8.77
C ARG A 20 -14.32 -11.95 9.27
N LEU A 21 -14.31 -11.52 10.53
CA LEU A 21 -15.38 -10.73 11.14
C LEU A 21 -15.27 -9.24 10.82
N LEU A 22 -14.04 -8.70 10.74
CA LEU A 22 -13.78 -7.29 10.46
C LEU A 22 -13.97 -6.94 8.98
N ARG A 23 -13.67 -7.87 8.07
CA ARG A 23 -13.61 -7.69 6.61
C ARG A 23 -14.87 -7.02 6.02
N PRO A 24 -16.12 -7.37 6.40
CA PRO A 24 -17.30 -6.67 5.89
C PRO A 24 -17.34 -5.17 6.24
N GLN A 25 -16.69 -4.77 7.33
CA GLN A 25 -16.59 -3.38 7.80
C GLN A 25 -15.31 -2.69 7.31
N ALA A 26 -14.35 -3.45 6.80
CA ALA A 26 -13.02 -2.97 6.41
C ALA A 26 -13.05 -1.85 5.35
N PRO A 27 -13.91 -1.87 4.31
CA PRO A 27 -13.97 -0.75 3.36
C PRO A 27 -14.26 0.59 4.05
N ASN A 28 -15.22 0.60 4.98
CA ASN A 28 -15.58 1.81 5.73
C ASN A 28 -14.48 2.22 6.71
N LEU A 29 -13.80 1.24 7.32
CA LEU A 29 -12.67 1.49 8.21
C LEU A 29 -11.50 2.13 7.46
N PHE A 30 -11.08 1.56 6.32
CA PHE A 30 -9.98 2.12 5.52
C PHE A 30 -10.32 3.47 4.92
N ARG A 31 -11.59 3.70 4.52
CA ARG A 31 -12.01 5.03 4.09
C ARG A 31 -11.81 6.07 5.19
N LYS A 32 -12.19 5.76 6.44
CA LYS A 32 -11.94 6.66 7.58
C LYS A 32 -10.45 6.90 7.82
N ILE A 33 -9.63 5.85 7.75
CA ILE A 33 -8.17 5.96 7.88
C ILE A 33 -7.60 6.91 6.81
N PHE A 34 -7.98 6.76 5.54
CA PHE A 34 -7.51 7.63 4.47
C PHE A 34 -8.00 9.06 4.59
N LEU A 35 -9.27 9.27 4.97
CA LEU A 35 -9.81 10.61 5.21
C LEU A 35 -9.06 11.34 6.33
N GLU A 36 -8.68 10.64 7.39
CA GLU A 36 -7.84 11.25 8.44
C GLU A 36 -6.41 11.50 8.00
N LEU A 37 -5.87 10.60 7.17
CA LEU A 37 -4.57 10.84 6.57
C LEU A 37 -4.57 12.11 5.71
N GLU A 38 -5.64 12.39 4.96
CA GLU A 38 -5.81 13.64 4.22
C GLU A 38 -5.91 14.88 5.14
N VAL A 39 -6.53 14.72 6.31
CA VAL A 39 -6.65 15.81 7.30
C VAL A 39 -5.27 16.17 7.87
N VAL A 40 -4.45 15.17 8.19
CA VAL A 40 -3.10 15.40 8.75
C VAL A 40 -2.03 15.64 7.69
N SER A 41 -2.29 15.31 6.41
CA SER A 41 -1.36 15.48 5.29
C SER A 41 -2.03 16.10 4.07
N CYS A 42 -1.80 17.40 3.87
CA CYS A 42 -2.25 18.12 2.68
C CYS A 42 -1.70 17.49 1.38
N THR A 43 -0.50 16.92 1.42
CA THR A 43 0.10 16.20 0.30
C THR A 43 -0.75 15.01 -0.14
N VAL A 44 -1.22 14.19 0.80
CA VAL A 44 -2.09 13.03 0.49
C VAL A 44 -3.41 13.50 -0.10
N LYS A 45 -4.02 14.53 0.48
CA LYS A 45 -5.25 15.14 -0.05
C LYS A 45 -5.08 15.61 -1.50
N GLN A 46 -3.97 16.27 -1.80
CA GLN A 46 -3.66 16.72 -3.16
C GLN A 46 -3.44 15.57 -4.13
N ILE A 47 -2.81 14.47 -3.70
CA ILE A 47 -2.59 13.28 -4.52
C ILE A 47 -3.92 12.64 -4.90
N PHE A 48 -4.81 12.39 -3.93
CA PHE A 48 -6.12 11.81 -4.24
C PHE A 48 -7.00 12.75 -5.06
N TYR A 49 -6.93 14.06 -4.81
CA TYR A 49 -7.62 15.04 -5.65
C TYR A 49 -7.13 15.01 -7.11
N LYS A 50 -5.81 14.97 -7.34
CA LYS A 50 -5.25 14.83 -8.69
C LYS A 50 -5.69 13.52 -9.35
N ALA A 51 -5.72 12.42 -8.61
CA ALA A 51 -6.20 11.14 -9.11
C ALA A 51 -7.67 11.20 -9.53
N LEU A 52 -8.53 11.86 -8.74
CA LEU A 52 -9.94 12.09 -9.09
C LEU A 52 -10.10 12.98 -10.33
N CYS A 53 -9.27 14.02 -10.48
CA CYS A 53 -9.29 14.84 -11.68
C CYS A 53 -8.91 14.01 -12.91
N VAL A 54 -7.84 13.20 -12.83
CA VAL A 54 -7.43 12.33 -13.95
C VAL A 54 -8.51 11.33 -14.28
N ASP A 55 -9.11 10.68 -13.26
CA ASP A 55 -10.22 9.74 -13.41
C ASP A 55 -11.40 10.35 -14.18
N ALA A 56 -11.79 11.59 -13.86
CA ALA A 56 -12.89 12.28 -14.52
C ALA A 56 -12.67 12.55 -16.02
N PHE A 57 -11.42 12.53 -16.50
CA PHE A 57 -11.06 12.69 -17.91
C PHE A 57 -10.57 11.40 -18.57
N ASN A 58 -10.42 10.33 -17.79
CA ASN A 58 -9.92 9.05 -18.28
C ASN A 58 -11.08 8.23 -18.85
N LYS A 59 -10.91 7.72 -20.08
CA LYS A 59 -11.91 6.85 -20.73
C LYS A 59 -11.61 5.37 -20.51
N ASP A 60 -10.39 5.05 -20.08
CA ASP A 60 -9.90 3.69 -19.87
C ASP A 60 -9.69 3.42 -18.37
N GLU A 61 -10.28 2.35 -17.85
CA GLU A 61 -10.31 2.05 -16.40
C GLU A 61 -8.93 1.66 -15.81
N GLU A 62 -7.90 1.45 -16.64
CA GLU A 62 -6.67 0.75 -16.23
C GLU A 62 -5.69 1.56 -15.36
N ASN A 63 -5.90 2.86 -15.16
CA ASN A 63 -4.92 3.73 -14.46
C ASN A 63 -5.54 4.65 -13.40
N ILE A 64 -6.56 4.16 -12.69
CA ILE A 64 -7.30 4.95 -11.70
C ILE A 64 -6.75 4.68 -10.29
N ALA A 65 -6.27 5.72 -9.62
CA ALA A 65 -5.63 5.63 -8.30
C ALA A 65 -6.39 6.44 -7.22
N THR A 66 -7.71 6.52 -7.32
CA THR A 66 -8.55 7.28 -6.37
C THR A 66 -8.55 6.65 -4.98
N MET A 67 -9.04 7.40 -3.97
CA MET A 67 -9.20 6.89 -2.60
C MET A 67 -10.09 5.63 -2.58
N GLU A 68 -11.18 5.62 -3.35
CA GLU A 68 -12.09 4.47 -3.42
C GLU A 68 -11.40 3.22 -3.99
N VAL A 69 -10.51 3.38 -4.96
CA VAL A 69 -9.67 2.28 -5.45
C VAL A 69 -8.71 1.83 -4.36
N HIS A 70 -8.04 2.75 -3.65
CA HIS A 70 -7.14 2.41 -2.55
C HIS A 70 -7.83 1.70 -1.39
N VAL A 71 -9.08 2.05 -1.07
CA VAL A 71 -9.89 1.32 -0.08
C VAL A 71 -10.06 -0.14 -0.49
N LYS A 72 -10.40 -0.41 -1.75
CA LYS A 72 -10.54 -1.78 -2.27
C LYS A 72 -9.20 -2.52 -2.26
N LEU A 73 -8.12 -1.86 -2.67
CA LEU A 73 -6.77 -2.41 -2.68
C LEU A 73 -6.29 -2.77 -1.26
N MET A 74 -6.59 -1.95 -0.25
CA MET A 74 -6.25 -2.26 1.15
C MET A 74 -7.00 -3.49 1.67
N VAL A 75 -8.30 -3.62 1.37
CA VAL A 75 -9.06 -4.83 1.73
C VAL A 75 -8.47 -6.06 1.05
N LYS A 76 -8.21 -5.98 -0.26
CA LYS A 76 -7.59 -7.08 -1.01
C LYS A 76 -6.19 -7.42 -0.48
N PHE A 77 -5.39 -6.42 -0.11
CA PHE A 77 -4.08 -6.61 0.46
C PHE A 77 -4.13 -7.46 1.73
N PHE A 78 -5.03 -7.14 2.68
CA PHE A 78 -5.19 -7.94 3.88
C PHE A 78 -5.83 -9.32 3.62
N ASP A 79 -6.75 -9.44 2.66
CA ASP A 79 -7.27 -10.73 2.22
C ASP A 79 -6.14 -11.65 1.74
N ASP A 80 -5.25 -11.16 0.88
CA ASP A 80 -4.14 -11.93 0.32
C ASP A 80 -3.06 -12.19 1.40
N LEU A 81 -2.65 -11.16 2.15
CA LEU A 81 -1.58 -11.23 3.14
C LEU A 81 -1.90 -12.24 4.26
N LEU A 82 -3.14 -12.27 4.73
CA LEU A 82 -3.52 -13.13 5.85
C LEU A 82 -3.58 -14.61 5.49
N VAL A 83 -3.78 -14.92 4.20
CA VAL A 83 -3.74 -16.28 3.65
C VAL A 83 -2.30 -16.77 3.47
N THR A 84 -1.34 -15.87 3.24
CA THR A 84 0.06 -16.21 2.98
C THR A 84 1.00 -16.00 4.18
N LEU A 85 0.46 -15.80 5.39
CA LEU A 85 1.25 -15.55 6.62
C LEU A 85 2.29 -16.63 6.98
N ASP A 86 2.24 -17.81 6.37
CA ASP A 86 3.24 -18.86 6.58
C ASP A 86 4.44 -18.75 5.63
N ASP A 87 4.37 -17.90 4.62
CA ASP A 87 5.49 -17.51 3.76
C ASP A 87 5.94 -16.08 4.10
N ASP A 88 6.85 -15.98 5.07
CA ASP A 88 7.41 -14.70 5.53
C ASP A 88 8.08 -13.91 4.39
N THR A 89 8.73 -14.60 3.46
CA THR A 89 9.45 -13.96 2.35
C THR A 89 8.46 -13.35 1.37
N GLU A 90 7.44 -14.10 0.96
CA GLU A 90 6.39 -13.59 0.08
C GLU A 90 5.67 -12.39 0.72
N CYS A 91 5.37 -12.47 2.01
CA CYS A 91 4.74 -11.39 2.76
C CYS A 91 5.60 -10.11 2.74
N ILE A 92 6.88 -10.22 3.11
CA ILE A 92 7.83 -9.10 3.12
C ILE A 92 7.98 -8.49 1.73
N ASP A 93 8.15 -9.32 0.70
CA ASP A 93 8.32 -8.83 -0.68
C ASP A 93 7.06 -8.15 -1.21
N ARG A 94 5.87 -8.66 -0.88
CA ARG A 94 4.59 -8.01 -1.19
C ARG A 94 4.50 -6.63 -0.53
N MET A 95 4.85 -6.53 0.75
CA MET A 95 4.81 -5.26 1.47
C MET A 95 5.80 -4.24 0.91
N LYS A 96 7.06 -4.64 0.69
CA LYS A 96 8.07 -3.77 0.09
C LYS A 96 7.66 -3.28 -1.30
N ARG A 97 7.11 -4.14 -2.16
CA ARG A 97 6.65 -3.75 -3.51
C ARG A 97 5.61 -2.64 -3.48
N ILE A 98 4.70 -2.64 -2.51
CA ILE A 98 3.72 -1.55 -2.33
C ILE A 98 4.45 -0.25 -1.99
N GLY A 99 5.40 -0.29 -1.05
CA GLY A 99 6.24 0.86 -0.74
C GLY A 99 6.99 1.42 -1.95
N SER A 100 7.68 0.53 -2.68
CA SER A 100 8.48 0.88 -3.86
C SER A 100 7.63 1.49 -4.98
N SER A 101 6.42 0.97 -5.23
CA SER A 101 5.55 1.52 -6.29
C SER A 101 5.12 2.97 -6.03
N HIS A 102 5.08 3.39 -4.76
CA HIS A 102 4.76 4.76 -4.37
C HIS A 102 5.97 5.70 -4.43
N ALA A 103 7.20 5.20 -4.62
CA ALA A 103 8.41 6.02 -4.66
C ALA A 103 8.42 7.06 -5.78
N VAL A 104 7.70 6.79 -6.88
CA VAL A 104 7.51 7.76 -7.99
C VAL A 104 6.87 9.07 -7.50
N LEU A 105 6.01 9.00 -6.48
CA LEU A 105 5.30 10.15 -5.91
C LEU A 105 6.24 11.07 -5.12
N ALA A 106 7.42 10.59 -4.71
CA ALA A 106 8.42 11.41 -4.04
C ALA A 106 8.91 12.54 -4.95
N ARG A 107 9.06 12.28 -6.25
CA ARG A 107 9.49 13.28 -7.23
C ARG A 107 8.33 14.17 -7.71
N THR A 108 7.16 13.57 -7.95
CA THR A 108 6.07 14.26 -8.67
C THR A 108 5.11 15.00 -7.74
N CYS A 109 4.98 14.55 -6.50
CA CYS A 109 3.97 15.02 -5.56
C CYS A 109 4.53 15.34 -4.17
N GLY A 110 5.85 15.22 -3.95
CA GLY A 110 6.46 15.48 -2.64
C GLY A 110 6.06 14.44 -1.58
N PHE A 111 5.73 13.22 -1.98
CA PHE A 111 5.45 12.13 -1.05
C PHE A 111 6.72 11.78 -0.26
N THR A 112 6.63 11.60 1.05
CA THR A 112 7.79 11.31 1.91
C THR A 112 7.51 10.12 2.83
N SER A 113 8.59 9.62 3.44
CA SER A 113 8.57 8.51 4.39
C SER A 113 7.66 8.79 5.62
N ASP A 114 7.53 10.06 6.03
CA ASP A 114 6.65 10.50 7.12
C ASP A 114 5.17 10.16 6.86
N ILE A 115 4.72 10.15 5.59
CA ILE A 115 3.34 9.80 5.26
C ILE A 115 3.03 8.34 5.64
N TRP A 116 4.00 7.43 5.50
CA TRP A 116 3.85 6.05 5.95
C TRP A 116 3.78 5.94 7.47
N GLU A 117 4.56 6.75 8.20
CA GLU A 117 4.48 6.82 9.66
C GLU A 117 3.07 7.26 10.10
N ARG A 118 2.54 8.34 9.52
CA ARG A 118 1.19 8.84 9.80
C ARG A 118 0.11 7.83 9.46
N LEU A 119 0.21 7.16 8.31
CA LEU A 119 -0.70 6.07 7.95
C LEU A 119 -0.65 4.96 9.00
N GLY A 120 0.55 4.63 9.49
CA GLY A 120 0.76 3.62 10.51
C GLY A 120 0.14 4.00 11.86
N GLU A 121 0.36 5.22 12.34
CA GLU A 121 -0.25 5.75 13.57
C GLU A 121 -1.78 5.65 13.53
N ILE A 122 -2.39 6.16 12.45
CA ILE A 122 -3.86 6.17 12.28
C ILE A 122 -4.38 4.73 12.15
N SER A 123 -3.72 3.89 11.35
CA SER A 123 -4.13 2.48 11.17
C SER A 123 -4.03 1.70 12.47
N MET A 124 -2.96 1.91 13.23
CA MET A 124 -2.75 1.30 14.55
C MET A 124 -3.86 1.71 15.51
N GLU A 125 -4.17 3.01 15.61
CA GLU A 125 -5.25 3.50 16.46
C GLU A 125 -6.58 2.85 16.07
N ARG A 126 -6.97 2.93 14.80
CA ARG A 126 -8.32 2.56 14.34
C ARG A 126 -8.56 1.07 14.25
N ILE A 127 -7.59 0.30 13.80
CA ILE A 127 -7.74 -1.15 13.70
C ILE A 127 -7.60 -1.75 15.10
N CYS A 128 -6.61 -1.32 15.89
CA CYS A 128 -6.44 -1.89 17.22
C CYS A 128 -7.51 -1.42 18.21
N SER A 129 -8.18 -0.27 18.04
CA SER A 129 -9.32 0.08 18.90
C SER A 129 -10.63 -0.59 18.48
N HIS A 130 -10.66 -1.28 17.33
CA HIS A 130 -11.88 -1.88 16.82
C HIS A 130 -12.36 -3.03 17.72
N GLU A 131 -13.65 -3.05 18.05
CA GLU A 131 -14.22 -4.02 19.00
C GLU A 131 -13.91 -5.49 18.64
N ILE A 132 -13.98 -5.83 17.35
CA ILE A 132 -13.64 -7.16 16.82
C ILE A 132 -12.21 -7.56 17.13
N VAL A 133 -11.26 -6.63 16.97
CA VAL A 133 -9.83 -6.85 17.26
C VAL A 133 -9.60 -6.94 18.76
N GLN A 134 -10.34 -6.15 19.54
CA GLN A 134 -10.27 -6.13 21.01
C GLN A 134 -10.98 -7.31 21.70
N LYS A 135 -11.76 -8.12 20.98
CA LYS A 135 -12.46 -9.29 21.55
C LYS A 135 -11.51 -10.25 22.28
N THR A 136 -10.28 -10.40 21.82
CA THR A 136 -9.28 -11.22 22.50
C THR A 136 -7.95 -10.49 22.62
N ARG A 137 -7.24 -10.71 23.74
CA ARG A 137 -5.88 -10.17 23.93
C ARG A 137 -4.92 -10.65 22.86
N GLU A 138 -5.10 -11.88 22.39
CA GLU A 138 -4.27 -12.50 21.36
C GLU A 138 -4.44 -11.81 20.00
N ALA A 139 -5.69 -11.58 19.56
CA ALA A 139 -5.96 -10.86 18.32
C ALA A 139 -5.40 -9.42 18.41
N ALA A 140 -5.68 -8.72 19.52
CA ALA A 140 -5.17 -7.36 19.72
C ALA A 140 -3.63 -7.29 19.66
N ARG A 141 -2.92 -8.29 20.21
CA ARG A 141 -1.45 -8.36 20.14
C ARG A 141 -0.98 -8.65 18.73
N ALA A 142 -1.59 -9.63 18.06
CA ALA A 142 -1.21 -10.03 16.72
C ALA A 142 -1.41 -8.91 15.69
N TRP A 143 -2.51 -8.16 15.77
CA TRP A 143 -2.77 -7.00 14.90
C TRP A 143 -1.71 -5.90 15.07
N ARG A 144 -1.27 -5.60 16.30
CA ARG A 144 -0.21 -4.61 16.53
C ARG A 144 1.11 -5.03 15.88
N ILE A 145 1.48 -6.30 16.02
CA ILE A 145 2.71 -6.85 15.42
C ILE A 145 2.62 -6.78 13.89
N LEU A 146 1.50 -7.24 13.32
CA LEU A 146 1.28 -7.25 11.88
C LEU A 146 1.30 -5.82 11.30
N LEU A 147 0.57 -4.87 11.88
CA LEU A 147 0.51 -3.49 11.39
C LEU A 147 1.86 -2.79 11.49
N ALA A 148 2.61 -3.00 12.58
CA ALA A 148 3.97 -2.47 12.68
C ALA A 148 4.86 -3.01 11.56
N CYS A 149 4.80 -4.33 11.29
CA CYS A 149 5.56 -4.93 10.19
C CYS A 149 5.12 -4.39 8.82
N VAL A 150 3.82 -4.29 8.55
CA VAL A 150 3.30 -3.73 7.30
C VAL A 150 3.84 -2.33 7.02
N ILE A 151 3.81 -1.46 8.03
CA ILE A 151 4.27 -0.07 7.88
C ILE A 151 5.79 0.00 7.75
N ASP A 152 6.53 -0.77 8.56
CA ASP A 152 7.99 -0.84 8.48
C ASP A 152 8.45 -1.30 7.07
N GLU A 153 7.80 -2.30 6.49
CA GLU A 153 8.15 -2.83 5.17
C GLU A 153 7.67 -1.94 4.01
N PHE A 154 6.49 -1.31 4.12
CA PHE A 154 6.05 -0.27 3.17
C PHE A 154 7.06 0.87 3.12
N ARG A 155 7.44 1.38 4.30
CA ARG A 155 8.44 2.42 4.41
C ARG A 155 9.79 1.99 3.86
N GLY A 156 10.25 0.78 4.23
CA GLY A 156 11.52 0.23 3.78
C GLY A 156 11.60 0.10 2.26
N GLY A 157 10.55 -0.41 1.62
CA GLY A 157 10.44 -0.48 0.16
C GLY A 157 10.44 0.89 -0.51
N PHE A 158 9.68 1.85 0.05
CA PHE A 158 9.65 3.23 -0.42
C PHE A 158 11.02 3.91 -0.32
N ASP A 159 11.66 3.87 0.85
CA ASP A 159 12.94 4.52 1.08
C ASP A 159 14.05 3.86 0.25
N GLY A 160 13.97 2.55 0.04
CA GLY A 160 14.81 1.81 -0.90
C GLY A 160 14.80 2.41 -2.30
N GLU A 161 13.61 2.53 -2.89
CA GLU A 161 13.42 2.95 -4.27
C GLU A 161 13.57 4.49 -4.45
N ALA A 162 13.08 5.28 -3.49
CA ALA A 162 13.14 6.74 -3.53
C ALA A 162 14.57 7.29 -3.49
N ARG A 163 15.54 6.51 -2.96
CA ARG A 163 16.97 6.87 -3.00
C ARG A 163 17.56 6.76 -4.40
N TYR A 164 17.26 5.68 -5.14
CA TYR A 164 17.66 5.56 -6.56
C TYR A 164 17.07 6.70 -7.37
N HIS A 165 15.81 7.05 -7.07
CA HIS A 165 15.17 8.18 -7.71
C HIS A 165 15.73 9.56 -7.30
N ARG A 166 16.47 9.72 -6.22
CA ARG A 166 17.19 10.98 -5.98
C ARG A 166 18.49 11.08 -6.77
N TRP A 167 19.09 9.94 -7.13
CA TRP A 167 20.37 9.87 -7.83
C TRP A 167 20.29 10.31 -9.30
N ASP A 168 19.30 9.84 -10.08
CA ASP A 168 19.20 10.24 -11.50
C ASP A 168 18.92 11.74 -11.73
N ALA A 169 18.49 12.47 -10.71
CA ALA A 169 18.27 13.91 -10.81
C ALA A 169 19.58 14.72 -10.80
N HIS A 170 20.67 14.16 -10.27
CA HIS A 170 21.97 14.81 -10.19
C HIS A 170 22.89 14.52 -11.39
N GLU A 171 22.59 13.48 -12.18
CA GLU A 171 23.43 13.06 -13.30
C GLU A 171 22.54 12.81 -14.53
N THR A 172 22.65 13.68 -15.54
CA THR A 172 22.01 13.67 -16.88
C THR A 172 20.64 14.32 -17.06
N LYS A 173 20.67 15.63 -17.37
CA LYS A 173 19.52 16.42 -17.87
C LYS A 173 19.00 16.15 -19.30
N PRO A 174 19.61 15.35 -20.23
CA PRO A 174 18.98 15.13 -21.53
C PRO A 174 18.31 13.76 -21.77
N LEU A 175 18.49 12.74 -20.91
CA LEU A 175 18.07 11.36 -21.26
C LEU A 175 16.65 10.96 -20.80
N ILE A 176 16.01 11.77 -19.94
CA ILE A 176 14.70 11.45 -19.35
C ILE A 176 13.57 11.47 -20.40
N GLN A 177 13.71 12.24 -21.48
CA GLN A 177 12.71 12.29 -22.56
C GLN A 177 12.69 11.03 -23.44
N ILE A 178 13.79 10.28 -23.53
CA ILE A 178 13.88 9.10 -24.40
C ILE A 178 13.31 7.85 -23.69
N LYS A 179 13.40 7.76 -22.36
CA LYS A 179 12.98 6.57 -21.61
C LYS A 179 11.47 6.47 -21.34
N LEU A 180 10.77 7.61 -21.26
CA LEU A 180 9.30 7.61 -21.15
C LEU A 180 8.60 7.07 -22.41
N GLY A 181 9.24 7.18 -23.58
CA GLY A 181 8.72 6.61 -24.84
C GLY A 181 8.92 5.10 -24.98
N GLN A 182 9.84 4.50 -24.22
CA GLN A 182 10.17 3.07 -24.32
C GLN A 182 9.35 2.20 -23.37
N ILE A 183 8.98 2.72 -22.20
CA ILE A 183 8.14 2.00 -21.22
C ILE A 183 6.70 1.84 -21.74
N GLY A 184 6.22 2.77 -22.58
CA GLY A 184 4.93 2.66 -23.26
C GLY A 184 4.87 1.59 -24.37
N ILE A 185 6.02 1.08 -24.83
CA ILE A 185 6.07 0.04 -25.88
C ILE A 185 6.13 -1.37 -25.25
N GLU A 186 6.72 -1.53 -24.07
CA GLU A 186 6.82 -2.84 -23.41
C GLU A 186 5.54 -3.26 -22.66
N ALA A 187 4.68 -2.31 -22.30
CA ALA A 187 3.35 -2.62 -21.75
C ALA A 187 2.33 -3.06 -22.82
N GLY A 188 2.70 -3.04 -24.10
CA GLY A 188 1.81 -3.26 -25.25
C GLY A 188 1.98 -4.60 -26.00
N VAL A 189 2.60 -5.64 -25.41
CA VAL A 189 2.76 -6.94 -26.08
C VAL A 189 2.25 -8.09 -25.22
N HIS A 190 0.98 -8.44 -25.42
CA HIS A 190 0.57 -9.79 -25.83
C HIS A 190 -0.96 -9.89 -25.98
N ILE A 191 -1.47 -9.74 -27.21
CA ILE A 191 -2.44 -10.69 -27.80
C ILE A 191 -2.30 -10.64 -29.33
N THR A 192 -1.79 -11.71 -29.94
CA THR A 192 -2.48 -12.43 -31.03
C THR A 192 -1.87 -13.82 -31.17
N SER A 193 -2.69 -14.84 -30.92
CA SER A 193 -2.52 -16.21 -31.41
C SER A 193 -2.50 -16.24 -32.96
N PRO A 194 -1.93 -17.28 -33.58
CA PRO A 194 -1.74 -17.33 -35.03
C PRO A 194 -2.99 -17.88 -35.75
N LEU A 195 -3.32 -17.35 -36.93
CA LEU A 195 -4.22 -17.98 -37.91
C LEU A 195 -3.98 -17.37 -39.31
N PRO A 196 -4.26 -18.06 -40.43
CA PRO A 196 -4.58 -19.49 -40.59
C PRO A 196 -3.41 -20.31 -41.16
#